data_AF-A0AAN6XVF6-F1
#
_entry.id   AF-A0AAN6XVF6-F1
#
_cell.length_a   1.000
_cell.length_b   1.000
_cell.length_c   1.000
_cell.angle_alpha   90.00
_cell.angle_beta   90.00
_cell.angle_gamma   90.00
#
_symmetry.space_group_name_H-M   'P 1'
#
loop_
_entity.id
_entity.type
_entity.pdbx_description
1 polymer ?
#
loop_
_entity_poly.entity_id
_entity_poly.type
_entity_poly.pdbx_seq_one_letter_code
_entity_poly.pdbx_strand_id
1 'polypeptide(L)'
;MSGVLSFVGGLLTVSMVESSRICNQPNILIAYPTGAWLIFNLVGGALVWELVIIPAFFKRSREIILARRSGITGGADLSGPTDPNFGQAMRHLDKVAEIVAIPLAVGIGYVLPSALMVFLPDNRNDLTKPISIIVWLLFPVWVSLIRQAAHKIIVTIPAKYLPSTFTTTDESDTTTVAKSFHLESNPLSLGMMYGIPILTSVLSHGLFIYSLFQTDDRKEMTRATIKFVVINMFFIGLTTLYWIFVETGWRLTAVMIVASLVFGPGAGICIGWIYRESTVDPDRSVTVVAVGARRASGQRDGSSSPASEETPLLRA
;
A
#
# COMPACT_ATOMS: atom_id res chain seq x y z
N MET A 1 4.75 19.95 -7.56
CA MET A 1 5.59 19.06 -6.71
C MET A 1 4.84 18.57 -5.49
N SER A 2 4.20 19.43 -4.69
CA SER A 2 3.41 19.01 -3.51
C SER A 2 2.37 17.92 -3.81
N GLY A 3 1.61 18.02 -4.91
CA GLY A 3 0.65 16.98 -5.31
C GLY A 3 1.27 15.62 -5.65
N VAL A 4 2.52 15.59 -6.13
CA VAL A 4 3.27 14.34 -6.34
C VAL A 4 3.72 13.76 -5.00
N LEU A 5 4.22 14.61 -4.10
CA LEU A 5 4.65 14.19 -2.78
C LEU A 5 3.47 13.65 -1.96
N SER A 6 2.30 14.28 -2.02
CA SER A 6 1.12 13.76 -1.34
C SER A 6 0.62 12.43 -1.93
N PHE A 7 0.72 12.25 -3.25
CA PHE A 7 0.42 10.97 -3.90
C PHE A 7 1.35 9.85 -3.41
N VAL A 8 2.67 10.10 -3.40
CA VAL A 8 3.67 9.15 -2.88
C VAL A 8 3.45 8.89 -1.39
N GLY A 9 3.10 9.90 -0.60
CA GLY A 9 2.74 9.73 0.81
C GLY A 9 1.55 8.78 1.01
N GLY A 10 0.50 8.90 0.18
CA GLY A 10 -0.63 7.97 0.19
C GLY A 10 -0.25 6.53 -0.16
N LEU A 11 0.52 6.34 -1.23
CA LEU A 11 1.03 5.02 -1.63
C LEU A 11 1.94 4.40 -0.55
N LEU A 12 2.80 5.20 0.06
CA LEU A 12 3.69 4.78 1.11
C LEU A 12 2.89 4.32 2.33
N THR A 13 1.90 5.09 2.79
CA THR A 13 1.03 4.68 3.89
C THR A 13 0.36 3.35 3.61
N VAL A 14 -0.26 3.20 2.43
CA VAL A 14 -0.91 1.96 2.02
C VAL A 14 0.07 0.79 1.98
N SER A 15 1.25 0.98 1.39
CA SER A 15 2.29 -0.06 1.32
C SER A 15 2.75 -0.49 2.71
N MET A 16 2.86 0.45 3.65
CA MET A 16 3.26 0.17 5.02
C MET A 16 2.17 -0.57 5.80
N VAL A 17 0.89 -0.22 5.59
CA VAL A 17 -0.24 -0.97 6.15
C VAL A 17 -0.26 -2.39 5.58
N GLU A 18 -0.13 -2.56 4.27
CA GLU A 18 -0.10 -3.90 3.66
C GLU A 18 1.12 -4.70 4.14
N SER A 19 2.28 -4.07 4.36
CA SER A 19 3.48 -4.73 4.89
C SER A 19 3.32 -5.24 6.33
N SER A 20 2.42 -4.66 7.12
CA SER A 20 2.17 -5.05 8.51
C SER A 20 1.02 -6.02 8.66
N ARG A 21 0.33 -6.39 7.58
CA ARG A 21 -0.73 -7.40 7.60
C ARG A 21 -0.16 -8.81 7.68
N ILE A 22 -0.83 -9.66 8.45
CA ILE A 22 -0.45 -11.06 8.64
C ILE A 22 -0.40 -11.80 7.30
N CYS A 23 -1.38 -11.56 6.42
CA CYS A 23 -1.44 -12.18 5.09
C CYS A 23 -0.20 -11.98 4.22
N ASN A 24 0.54 -10.90 4.42
CA ASN A 24 1.64 -10.49 3.57
C ASN A 24 3.01 -10.81 4.18
N GLN A 25 3.09 -11.23 5.46
CA GLN A 25 4.35 -11.56 6.13
C GLN A 25 5.20 -12.61 5.39
N PRO A 26 4.62 -13.66 4.76
CA PRO A 26 5.42 -14.65 4.06
C PRO A 26 6.16 -14.12 2.81
N ASN A 27 5.75 -12.97 2.26
CA ASN A 27 6.41 -12.37 1.11
C ASN A 27 7.36 -11.26 1.57
N ILE A 28 8.67 -11.54 1.54
CA ILE A 28 9.75 -10.64 1.99
C ILE A 28 9.64 -9.26 1.33
N LEU A 29 9.31 -9.19 0.04
CA LEU A 29 9.25 -7.91 -0.68
C LEU A 29 8.10 -7.02 -0.17
N ILE A 30 6.97 -7.64 0.20
CA ILE A 30 5.81 -6.91 0.73
C ILE A 30 6.01 -6.61 2.21
N ALA A 31 6.52 -7.56 2.98
CA ALA A 31 6.78 -7.42 4.42
C ALA A 31 7.87 -6.37 4.73
N TYR A 32 8.88 -6.25 3.86
CA TYR A 32 10.00 -5.32 4.00
C TYR A 32 10.15 -4.41 2.78
N PRO A 33 9.22 -3.44 2.60
CA PRO A 33 9.14 -2.67 1.36
C PRO A 33 10.25 -1.62 1.23
N THR A 34 11.06 -1.38 2.27
CA THR A 34 12.12 -0.36 2.34
C THR A 34 13.08 -0.42 1.16
N GLY A 35 13.57 -1.61 0.81
CA GLY A 35 14.53 -1.79 -0.29
C GLY A 35 13.91 -1.42 -1.64
N ALA A 36 12.69 -1.89 -1.90
CA ALA A 36 11.96 -1.55 -3.12
C ALA A 36 11.69 -0.04 -3.21
N TRP A 37 11.27 0.60 -2.11
CA TRP A 37 11.07 2.04 -2.05
C TRP A 37 12.35 2.85 -2.25
N LEU A 38 13.50 2.36 -1.77
CA LEU A 38 14.79 3.01 -1.99
C LEU A 38 15.18 2.99 -3.47
N ILE A 39 15.05 1.83 -4.13
CA ILE A 39 15.32 1.72 -5.58
C ILE A 39 14.32 2.58 -6.37
N PHE A 40 13.04 2.56 -5.99
CA PHE A 40 11.99 3.41 -6.57
C PHE A 40 12.40 4.88 -6.55
N ASN A 41 12.95 5.34 -5.42
CA ASN A 41 13.32 6.74 -5.25
C ASN A 41 14.61 7.13 -6.00
N LEU A 42 15.58 6.21 -6.09
CA LEU A 42 16.91 6.50 -6.66
C LEU A 42 16.97 6.29 -8.18
N VAL A 43 16.33 5.24 -8.70
CA VAL A 43 16.44 4.83 -10.12
C VAL A 43 15.27 5.32 -10.95
N GLY A 44 14.07 5.36 -10.36
CA GLY A 44 12.86 5.80 -11.05
C GLY A 44 11.66 4.91 -10.70
N GLY A 45 10.55 5.58 -10.37
CA GLY A 45 9.42 4.90 -9.75
C GLY A 45 8.66 3.88 -10.61
N ALA A 46 8.35 4.18 -11.88
CA ALA A 46 7.51 3.31 -12.71
C ALA A 46 8.12 1.92 -12.93
N LEU A 47 9.42 1.83 -13.22
CA LEU A 47 10.08 0.53 -13.45
C LEU A 47 9.97 -0.38 -12.22
N VAL A 48 10.24 0.15 -11.03
CA VAL A 48 10.16 -0.63 -9.79
C VAL A 48 8.70 -0.95 -9.45
N TRP A 49 7.80 0.01 -9.65
CA TRP A 49 6.39 -0.17 -9.34
C TRP A 49 5.75 -1.26 -10.22
N GLU A 50 5.94 -1.17 -11.53
CA GLU A 50 5.33 -2.05 -12.52
C GLU A 50 5.98 -3.44 -12.58
N LEU A 51 7.31 -3.53 -12.39
CA LEU A 51 8.04 -4.79 -12.54
C LEU A 51 8.27 -5.54 -11.22
N VAL A 52 8.24 -4.86 -10.08
CA VAL A 52 8.63 -5.44 -8.79
C VAL A 52 7.46 -5.42 -7.80
N ILE A 53 6.88 -4.25 -7.53
CA ILE A 53 5.86 -4.10 -6.49
C ILE A 53 4.55 -4.75 -6.91
N ILE A 54 3.95 -4.33 -8.03
CA ILE A 54 2.66 -4.86 -8.49
C ILE A 54 2.71 -6.39 -8.72
N PRO A 55 3.71 -6.95 -9.41
CA PRO A 55 3.78 -8.40 -9.64
C PRO A 55 3.88 -9.21 -8.34
N ALA A 56 4.54 -8.69 -7.30
CA ALA A 56 4.60 -9.35 -6.01
C ALA A 56 3.24 -9.42 -5.31
N PHE A 57 2.45 -8.35 -5.35
CA PHE A 57 1.09 -8.34 -4.84
C PHE A 57 0.18 -9.29 -5.62
N PHE A 58 0.28 -9.34 -6.95
CA PHE A 58 -0.47 -10.29 -7.77
C PHE A 58 -0.08 -11.75 -7.51
N LYS A 59 1.21 -12.03 -7.35
CA LYS A 59 1.67 -13.38 -7.02
C LYS A 59 1.10 -13.80 -5.67
N ARG A 60 1.17 -12.92 -4.67
CA ARG A 60 0.66 -13.22 -3.33
C ARG A 60 -0.85 -13.43 -3.31
N SER A 61 -1.62 -12.57 -3.98
CA SER A 61 -3.08 -12.72 -4.06
C SER A 61 -3.48 -14.04 -4.72
N ARG A 62 -2.76 -14.48 -5.77
CA ARG A 62 -2.96 -15.79 -6.40
C ARG A 62 -2.64 -16.95 -5.46
N GLU A 63 -1.53 -16.90 -4.73
CA GLU A 63 -1.16 -17.94 -3.75
C GLU A 63 -2.25 -18.11 -2.68
N ILE A 64 -2.79 -17.00 -2.17
CA ILE A 64 -3.87 -16.99 -1.18
C ILE A 64 -5.14 -17.66 -1.75
N ILE A 65 -5.51 -17.32 -2.99
CA ILE A 65 -6.70 -17.90 -3.64
C ILE A 65 -6.51 -19.40 -3.88
N LEU A 66 -5.33 -19.83 -4.34
CA LEU A 66 -5.03 -21.23 -4.60
C LEU A 66 -5.08 -22.06 -3.31
N ALA A 67 -4.46 -21.55 -2.24
CA ALA A 67 -4.49 -22.20 -0.93
C ALA A 67 -5.92 -22.35 -0.38
N ARG A 68 -6.78 -21.33 -0.55
CA ARG A 68 -8.21 -21.43 -0.18
C ARG A 68 -8.95 -22.48 -1.01
N ARG A 69 -8.70 -22.55 -2.32
CA ARG A 69 -9.34 -23.54 -3.19
C ARG A 69 -8.92 -24.97 -2.84
N SER A 70 -7.64 -25.21 -2.56
CA SER A 70 -7.16 -26.53 -2.16
C SER A 70 -7.72 -26.98 -0.81
N GLY A 71 -7.88 -26.06 0.14
CA GLY A 71 -8.49 -26.33 1.44
C GLY A 71 -10.00 -26.66 1.38
N ILE A 72 -10.71 -26.24 0.32
CA ILE A 72 -12.13 -26.55 0.11
C ILE A 72 -12.32 -27.96 -0.51
N THR A 73 -11.31 -28.50 -1.21
CA THR A 73 -11.45 -29.73 -2.02
C THR A 73 -10.80 -30.99 -1.45
N GLY A 74 -10.07 -30.92 -0.34
CA GLY A 74 -9.40 -32.09 0.25
C GLY A 74 -9.32 -32.03 1.77
N GLY A 75 -9.87 -33.03 2.45
CA GLY A 75 -9.79 -33.21 3.91
C GLY A 75 -8.39 -33.65 4.38
N ALA A 76 -7.35 -32.86 4.08
CA ALA A 76 -5.98 -33.12 4.52
C ALA A 76 -5.30 -31.82 4.97
N ASP A 77 -5.11 -31.69 6.29
CA ASP A 77 -4.04 -30.96 7.00
C ASP A 77 -3.44 -29.71 6.35
N LEU A 78 -4.28 -28.82 5.83
CA LEU A 78 -4.01 -27.40 5.90
C LEU A 78 -4.69 -26.91 7.17
N SER A 79 -3.89 -26.54 8.16
CA SER A 79 -4.26 -25.87 9.41
C SER A 79 -5.56 -25.07 9.20
N GLY A 80 -6.62 -25.46 9.88
CA GLY A 80 -7.99 -25.01 9.60
C GLY A 80 -8.24 -23.49 9.71
N PRO A 81 -9.49 -23.02 9.79
CA PRO A 81 -9.84 -21.59 9.90
C PRO A 81 -9.21 -20.83 11.09
N THR A 82 -8.46 -21.53 11.94
CA THR A 82 -7.62 -21.03 13.04
C THR A 82 -6.20 -20.62 12.63
N ASP A 83 -5.70 -20.94 11.43
CA ASP A 83 -4.42 -20.41 10.95
C ASP A 83 -4.55 -18.90 10.67
N PRO A 84 -3.80 -18.04 11.38
CA PRO A 84 -3.89 -16.59 11.20
C PRO A 84 -3.51 -16.15 9.79
N ASN A 85 -2.84 -16.98 8.99
CA ASN A 85 -2.50 -16.70 7.60
C ASN A 85 -3.64 -16.98 6.60
N PHE A 86 -4.65 -17.77 6.99
CA PHE A 86 -5.71 -18.24 6.10
C PHE A 86 -7.14 -18.06 6.65
N GLY A 87 -7.30 -17.73 7.95
CA GLY A 87 -8.58 -17.48 8.61
C GLY A 87 -9.02 -16.01 8.68
N GLN A 88 -9.99 -15.70 9.53
CA GLN A 88 -10.55 -14.33 9.72
C GLN A 88 -9.48 -13.30 10.11
N ALA A 89 -8.41 -13.74 10.79
CA ALA A 89 -7.32 -12.88 11.23
C ALA A 89 -6.32 -12.47 10.14
N MET A 90 -6.46 -12.99 8.92
CA MET A 90 -5.54 -12.79 7.83
C MET A 90 -5.27 -11.31 7.49
N ARG A 91 -6.28 -10.44 7.65
CA ARG A 91 -6.17 -8.99 7.39
C ARG A 91 -5.87 -8.15 8.63
N HIS A 92 -5.72 -8.78 9.79
CA HIS A 92 -5.28 -8.06 10.97
C HIS A 92 -3.85 -7.56 10.76
N LEU A 93 -3.57 -6.43 11.41
CA LEU A 93 -2.22 -6.01 11.68
C LEU A 93 -1.58 -7.05 12.59
N ASP A 94 -0.36 -7.47 12.24
CA ASP A 94 0.43 -8.43 13.03
C ASP A 94 0.72 -7.90 14.44
N LYS A 95 0.76 -6.57 14.62
CA LYS A 95 1.05 -5.91 15.90
C LYS A 95 0.23 -4.64 16.04
N VAL A 96 -0.37 -4.42 17.21
CA VAL A 96 -1.21 -3.23 17.47
C VAL A 96 -0.37 -1.94 17.51
N ALA A 97 0.91 -2.05 17.85
CA ALA A 97 1.85 -0.93 17.81
C ALA A 97 1.95 -0.25 16.43
N GLU A 98 1.62 -0.96 15.35
CA GLU A 98 1.64 -0.44 13.99
C GLU A 98 0.60 0.66 13.74
N ILE A 99 -0.47 0.72 14.54
CA ILE A 99 -1.48 1.80 14.48
C ILE A 99 -0.84 3.16 14.74
N VAL A 100 0.20 3.22 15.57
CA VAL A 100 0.92 4.45 15.91
C VAL A 100 2.25 4.53 15.15
N ALA A 101 2.97 3.42 15.02
CA ALA A 101 4.28 3.40 14.39
C ALA A 101 4.24 3.78 12.91
N ILE A 102 3.24 3.32 12.15
CA ILE A 102 3.11 3.64 10.71
C ILE A 102 2.82 5.14 10.49
N PRO A 103 1.78 5.76 11.06
CA PRO A 103 1.51 7.17 10.81
C PRO A 103 2.63 8.07 11.35
N LEU A 104 3.28 7.69 12.47
CA LEU A 104 4.45 8.40 12.97
C LEU A 104 5.63 8.31 11.98
N ALA A 105 5.89 7.14 11.43
CA ALA A 105 6.94 6.92 10.44
C ALA A 105 6.67 7.67 9.13
N VAL A 106 5.43 7.71 8.66
CA VAL A 106 5.06 8.50 7.46
C VAL A 106 5.16 10.00 7.77
N GLY A 107 4.65 10.45 8.90
CA GLY A 107 4.69 11.86 9.29
C GLY A 107 6.11 12.39 9.45
N ILE A 108 6.93 11.73 10.26
CA ILE A 108 8.30 12.18 10.57
C ILE A 108 9.29 11.74 9.49
N GLY A 109 9.18 10.51 8.98
CA GLY A 109 10.14 9.94 8.04
C GLY A 109 9.95 10.39 6.60
N TYR A 110 8.74 10.84 6.23
CA TYR A 110 8.43 11.25 4.86
C TYR A 110 7.88 12.67 4.76
N VAL A 111 6.78 12.98 5.46
CA VAL A 111 6.09 14.28 5.32
C VAL A 111 6.98 15.43 5.80
N LEU A 112 7.64 15.28 6.95
CA LEU A 112 8.51 16.32 7.51
C LEU A 112 9.72 16.62 6.58
N PRO A 113 10.53 15.64 6.14
CA PRO A 113 11.58 15.89 5.14
C PRO A 113 11.03 16.50 3.85
N SER A 114 9.85 16.07 3.39
CA SER A 114 9.20 16.63 2.19
C SER A 114 8.82 18.09 2.38
N ALA A 115 8.28 18.46 3.55
CA ALA A 115 7.94 19.83 3.89
C ALA A 115 9.20 20.70 3.98
N LEU A 116 10.26 20.22 4.63
CA LEU A 116 11.54 20.94 4.70
C LEU A 116 12.11 21.19 3.30
N MET A 117 12.08 20.19 2.41
CA MET A 117 12.53 20.35 1.03
C MET A 117 11.74 21.42 0.27
N VAL A 118 10.43 21.54 0.52
CA VAL A 118 9.54 22.49 -0.18
C VAL A 118 9.63 23.90 0.39
N PHE A 119 9.68 24.05 1.71
CA PHE A 119 9.56 25.34 2.38
C PHE A 119 10.89 26.02 2.70
N LEU A 120 12.02 25.29 2.68
CA LEU A 120 13.32 25.92 2.93
C LEU A 120 13.67 26.93 1.81
N PRO A 121 14.04 28.17 2.17
CA PRO A 121 14.40 29.21 1.20
C PRO A 121 15.60 28.78 0.35
N ASP A 122 15.61 29.18 -0.92
CA ASP A 122 16.76 28.99 -1.80
C ASP A 122 17.74 30.14 -1.58
N ASN A 123 18.53 30.06 -0.50
CA ASN A 123 19.55 31.06 -0.24
C ASN A 123 20.85 30.63 -0.93
N ARG A 124 21.36 31.46 -1.85
CA ARG A 124 22.44 31.10 -2.79
C ARG A 124 23.77 30.73 -2.11
N ASN A 125 23.94 31.11 -0.85
CA ASN A 125 25.14 30.86 -0.04
C ASN A 125 24.94 29.78 1.03
N ASP A 126 23.75 29.15 1.10
CA ASP A 126 23.42 28.22 2.17
C ASP A 126 23.21 26.79 1.60
N LEU A 127 23.94 25.83 2.16
CA LEU A 127 23.88 24.41 1.74
C LEU A 127 22.64 23.69 2.28
N THR A 128 21.79 24.38 3.05
CA THR A 128 20.60 23.82 3.70
C THR A 128 19.62 23.17 2.71
N LYS A 129 19.40 23.75 1.54
CA LYS A 129 18.47 23.21 0.53
C LYS A 129 18.98 21.95 -0.19
N PRO A 130 20.22 21.89 -0.72
CA PRO A 130 20.74 20.64 -1.27
C PRO A 130 20.86 19.55 -0.20
N ILE A 131 21.21 19.90 1.04
CA ILE A 131 21.23 18.94 2.16
C ILE A 131 19.82 18.39 2.41
N SER A 132 18.78 19.22 2.43
CA SER A 132 17.41 18.74 2.66
C SER A 132 16.92 17.80 1.57
N ILE A 133 17.31 18.03 0.30
CA ILE A 133 17.03 17.12 -0.81
C ILE A 133 17.75 15.78 -0.61
N ILE A 134 19.03 15.78 -0.23
CA ILE A 134 19.79 14.54 0.01
C ILE A 134 19.18 13.75 1.18
N VAL A 135 18.81 14.43 2.26
CA VAL A 135 18.13 13.82 3.40
C VAL A 135 16.78 13.23 2.96
N TRP A 136 16.02 13.96 2.14
CA TRP A 136 14.76 13.49 1.57
C TRP A 136 14.93 12.27 0.65
N LEU A 137 16.02 12.18 -0.14
CA LEU A 137 16.29 11.03 -1.00
C LEU A 137 16.41 9.70 -0.23
N LEU A 138 16.74 9.76 1.06
CA LEU A 138 16.83 8.59 1.94
C LEU A 138 15.55 8.37 2.77
N PHE A 139 14.41 9.00 2.42
CA PHE A 139 13.14 8.82 3.14
C PHE A 139 12.75 7.36 3.41
N PRO A 140 12.95 6.38 2.50
CA PRO A 140 12.56 5.00 2.79
C PRO A 140 13.30 4.44 4.00
N VAL A 141 14.58 4.82 4.16
CA VAL A 141 15.41 4.44 5.30
C VAL A 141 14.90 5.13 6.56
N TRP A 142 14.61 6.43 6.52
CA TRP A 142 14.07 7.17 7.67
C TRP A 142 12.73 6.61 8.14
N VAL A 143 11.80 6.36 7.23
CA VAL A 143 10.49 5.76 7.52
C VAL A 143 10.66 4.41 8.18
N SER A 144 11.55 3.56 7.66
CA SER A 144 11.85 2.24 8.26
C SER A 144 12.44 2.36 9.65
N LEU A 145 13.44 3.23 9.86
CA LEU A 145 14.09 3.42 11.15
C LEU A 145 13.11 3.97 12.20
N ILE A 146 12.31 4.97 11.83
CA ILE A 146 11.33 5.59 12.73
C ILE A 146 10.23 4.59 13.07
N ARG A 147 9.73 3.81 12.11
CA ARG A 147 8.74 2.75 12.40
C ARG A 147 9.31 1.75 13.40
N GLN A 148 10.52 1.27 13.19
CA GLN A 148 11.17 0.31 14.10
C GLN A 148 11.41 0.90 15.49
N ALA A 149 11.87 2.15 15.56
CA ALA A 149 12.07 2.86 16.83
C ALA A 149 10.74 3.05 17.57
N ALA A 150 9.70 3.54 16.89
CA ALA A 150 8.37 3.75 17.45
C ALA A 150 7.79 2.45 17.99
N HIS A 151 7.88 1.37 17.19
CA HIS A 151 7.43 0.04 17.60
C HIS A 151 8.17 -0.43 18.87
N LYS A 152 9.50 -0.33 18.90
CA LYS A 152 10.29 -0.70 20.10
C LYS A 152 9.88 0.11 21.32
N ILE A 153 9.68 1.41 21.18
CA ILE A 153 9.23 2.30 22.26
C ILE A 153 7.87 1.84 22.78
N ILE A 154 6.89 1.62 21.90
CA ILE A 154 5.52 1.24 22.29
C ILE A 154 5.51 -0.10 23.03
N VAL A 155 6.28 -1.09 22.57
CA VAL A 155 6.34 -2.42 23.22
C VAL A 155 7.09 -2.37 24.55
N THR A 156 7.97 -1.39 24.75
CA THR A 156 8.72 -1.22 26.01
C THR A 156 7.88 -0.51 27.08
N ILE A 157 6.86 0.26 26.70
CA ILE A 157 5.99 0.95 27.65
C ILE A 157 5.13 -0.09 28.39
N PRO A 158 5.10 -0.10 29.73
CA PRO A 158 4.26 -1.01 30.49
C PRO A 158 2.78 -0.86 30.11
N ALA A 159 2.08 -1.98 29.95
CA ALA A 159 0.69 -2.01 29.47
C ALA A 159 -0.28 -1.12 30.28
N LYS A 160 0.02 -0.89 31.57
CA LYS A 160 -0.73 0.02 32.45
C LYS A 160 -0.80 1.47 31.94
N TYR A 161 0.19 1.92 31.18
CA TYR A 161 0.25 3.28 30.63
C TYR A 161 -0.24 3.37 29.19
N LEU A 162 -0.57 2.24 28.56
CA LEU A 162 -1.09 2.20 27.20
C LEU A 162 -2.63 2.37 27.23
N PRO A 163 -3.20 3.05 26.22
CA PRO A 163 -4.65 3.13 26.08
C PRO A 163 -5.28 1.74 25.97
N SER A 164 -6.52 1.58 26.42
CA SER A 164 -7.26 0.30 26.38
C SER A 164 -7.37 -0.30 24.98
N THR A 165 -7.26 0.50 23.92
CA THR A 165 -7.20 0.03 22.52
C THR A 165 -5.97 -0.85 22.23
N PHE A 166 -4.90 -0.71 23.01
CA PHE A 166 -3.62 -1.42 22.81
C PHE A 166 -3.43 -2.61 23.75
N THR A 167 -4.33 -2.78 24.71
CA THR A 167 -4.21 -3.80 25.74
C THR A 167 -5.33 -4.82 25.62
N THR A 168 -5.02 -6.06 25.97
CA THR A 168 -6.00 -7.12 26.17
C THR A 168 -5.85 -7.61 27.60
N THR A 169 -6.98 -7.72 28.28
CA THR A 169 -7.04 -8.35 29.60
C THR A 169 -7.33 -9.82 29.36
N ASP A 170 -6.35 -10.67 29.68
CA ASP A 170 -6.57 -12.11 29.67
C ASP A 170 -7.39 -12.53 30.90
N GLU A 171 -7.98 -13.73 30.85
CA GLU A 171 -8.80 -14.35 31.90
C GLU A 171 -8.09 -14.45 33.27
N SER A 172 -6.77 -14.30 33.28
CA SER A 172 -5.90 -14.26 34.47
C SER A 172 -5.69 -12.86 35.07
N ASP A 173 -6.52 -11.87 34.71
CA ASP A 173 -6.40 -10.44 35.10
C ASP A 173 -5.06 -9.79 34.74
N THR A 174 -4.26 -10.45 33.90
CA THR A 174 -2.97 -9.92 33.44
C THR A 174 -3.18 -9.07 32.20
N THR A 175 -2.88 -7.76 32.30
CA THR A 175 -2.98 -6.84 31.16
C THR A 175 -1.74 -6.99 30.27
N THR A 176 -1.92 -7.51 29.07
CA THR A 176 -0.84 -7.65 28.07
C THR A 176 -1.10 -6.77 26.85
N VAL A 177 -0.06 -6.53 26.04
CA VAL A 177 -0.22 -5.83 24.77
C VAL A 177 -0.93 -6.75 23.80
N ALA A 178 -2.01 -6.25 23.17
CA ALA A 178 -2.80 -7.04 22.23
C ALA A 178 -1.91 -7.56 21.08
N LYS A 179 -2.12 -8.81 20.68
CA LYS A 179 -1.25 -9.47 19.70
C LYS A 179 -1.54 -8.99 18.28
N SER A 180 -2.81 -8.97 17.86
CA SER A 180 -3.21 -8.55 16.51
C SER A 180 -4.39 -7.59 16.56
N PHE A 181 -4.57 -6.76 15.53
CA PHE A 181 -5.63 -5.74 15.50
C PHE A 181 -6.32 -5.63 14.14
N HIS A 182 -7.66 -5.61 14.14
CA HIS A 182 -8.45 -5.29 12.95
C HIS A 182 -8.61 -3.77 12.83
N LEU A 183 -7.85 -3.15 11.92
CA LEU A 183 -7.78 -1.70 11.77
C LEU A 183 -9.17 -1.08 11.52
N GLU A 184 -9.98 -1.79 10.76
CA GLU A 184 -11.27 -1.35 10.23
C GLU A 184 -12.38 -1.34 11.28
N SER A 185 -12.20 -2.08 12.39
CA SER A 185 -13.17 -2.13 13.49
C SER A 185 -13.21 -0.82 14.30
N ASN A 186 -12.16 -0.01 14.23
CA ASN A 186 -12.04 1.21 15.01
C ASN A 186 -11.84 2.45 14.10
N PRO A 187 -12.85 3.35 14.00
CA PRO A 187 -12.75 4.53 13.14
C PRO A 187 -11.65 5.50 13.59
N LEU A 188 -11.30 5.51 14.89
CA LEU A 188 -10.21 6.35 15.39
C LEU A 188 -8.87 5.86 14.84
N SER A 189 -8.62 4.55 14.85
CA SER A 189 -7.40 3.95 14.33
C SER A 189 -7.26 4.15 12.82
N LEU A 190 -8.36 4.01 12.07
CA LEU A 190 -8.40 4.38 10.64
C LEU A 190 -8.07 5.87 10.42
N GLY A 191 -8.69 6.75 11.20
CA GLY A 191 -8.43 8.19 11.14
C GLY A 191 -6.98 8.55 11.44
N MET A 192 -6.36 7.92 12.45
CA MET A 192 -4.94 8.10 12.75
C MET A 192 -4.03 7.62 11.62
N MET A 193 -4.34 6.46 11.03
CA MET A 193 -3.52 5.84 9.98
C MET A 193 -3.51 6.67 8.69
N TYR A 194 -4.69 7.10 8.24
CA TYR A 194 -4.86 7.76 6.94
C TYR A 194 -5.01 9.28 7.02
N GLY A 195 -5.15 9.86 8.22
CA GLY A 195 -5.40 11.29 8.40
C GLY A 195 -4.28 12.17 7.84
N ILE A 196 -3.01 11.85 8.14
CA ILE A 196 -1.85 12.61 7.66
C ILE A 196 -1.77 12.63 6.11
N PRO A 197 -1.76 11.49 5.39
CA PRO A 197 -1.68 11.52 3.93
C PRO A 197 -2.92 12.14 3.28
N ILE A 198 -4.12 11.98 3.85
CA ILE A 198 -5.33 12.63 3.35
C ILE A 198 -5.21 14.16 3.50
N LEU A 199 -4.87 14.64 4.70
CA LEU A 199 -4.76 16.08 4.97
C LEU A 199 -3.70 16.73 4.07
N THR A 200 -2.52 16.12 3.95
CA THR A 200 -1.45 16.63 3.07
C THR A 200 -1.85 16.61 1.60
N SER A 201 -2.65 15.62 1.16
CA SER A 201 -3.21 15.59 -0.19
C SER A 201 -4.23 16.70 -0.43
N VAL A 202 -5.18 16.90 0.48
CA VAL A 202 -6.18 17.96 0.37
C VAL A 202 -5.52 19.33 0.30
N LEU A 203 -4.56 19.60 1.20
CA LEU A 203 -3.78 20.84 1.19
C LEU A 203 -3.01 21.01 -0.13
N SER A 204 -2.33 19.95 -0.59
CA SER A 204 -1.58 19.98 -1.85
C SER A 204 -2.48 20.19 -3.07
N HIS A 205 -3.70 19.65 -3.03
CA HIS A 205 -4.69 19.80 -4.09
C HIS A 205 -5.28 21.21 -4.13
N GLY A 206 -5.59 21.78 -2.96
CA GLY A 206 -5.98 23.20 -2.85
C GLY A 206 -4.88 24.12 -3.37
N LEU A 207 -3.62 23.88 -3.01
CA LEU A 207 -2.48 24.62 -3.53
C LEU A 207 -2.29 24.44 -5.05
N PHE A 208 -2.55 23.25 -5.58
CA PHE A 208 -2.53 23.01 -7.02
C PHE A 208 -3.59 23.85 -7.74
N ILE A 209 -4.84 23.83 -7.27
CA ILE A 209 -5.92 24.64 -7.84
C ILE A 209 -5.58 26.13 -7.76
N TYR A 210 -5.08 26.59 -6.61
CA TYR A 210 -4.63 27.96 -6.44
C TYR A 210 -3.51 28.33 -7.42
N SER A 211 -2.57 27.43 -7.66
CA SER A 211 -1.46 27.66 -8.60
C SER A 211 -1.89 27.80 -10.06
N LEU A 212 -3.08 27.30 -10.45
CA LEU A 212 -3.62 27.47 -11.81
C LEU A 212 -3.91 28.94 -12.14
N PHE A 213 -4.08 29.78 -11.13
CA PHE A 213 -4.32 31.21 -11.28
C PHE A 213 -3.04 32.06 -11.22
N GLN A 214 -1.88 31.44 -11.02
CA GLN A 214 -0.60 32.13 -10.98
C GLN A 214 0.18 31.95 -12.28
N THR A 215 0.97 32.96 -12.63
CA THR A 215 1.88 32.91 -13.77
C THR A 215 3.05 31.96 -13.50
N ASP A 216 3.35 31.08 -14.45
CA ASP A 216 4.46 30.13 -14.34
C ASP A 216 5.81 30.81 -14.60
N ASP A 217 6.59 31.02 -13.54
CA ASP A 217 7.92 31.65 -13.54
C ASP A 217 9.09 30.62 -13.56
N ARG A 218 8.79 29.32 -13.70
CA ARG A 218 9.79 28.26 -13.58
C ARG A 218 10.76 28.28 -14.76
N LYS A 219 12.06 28.09 -14.45
CA LYS A 219 13.13 27.85 -15.42
C LYS A 219 12.82 26.62 -16.28
N GLU A 220 13.25 26.62 -17.55
CA GLU A 220 12.96 25.56 -18.53
C GLU A 220 13.39 24.17 -18.05
N MET A 221 14.60 24.05 -17.49
CA MET A 221 15.11 22.78 -16.94
C MET A 221 14.20 22.25 -15.83
N THR A 222 13.79 23.11 -14.89
CA THR A 222 12.87 22.73 -13.81
C THR A 222 11.50 22.30 -14.37
N ARG A 223 11.00 23.01 -15.37
CA ARG A 223 9.73 22.68 -16.03
C ARG A 223 9.78 21.29 -16.70
N ALA A 224 10.86 20.99 -17.43
CA ALA A 224 11.06 19.70 -18.07
C ALA A 224 11.16 18.56 -17.04
N THR A 225 11.97 18.73 -15.99
CA THR A 225 12.12 17.73 -14.92
C THR A 225 10.81 17.46 -14.21
N ILE A 226 10.04 18.50 -13.86
CA ILE A 226 8.72 18.34 -13.22
C ILE A 226 7.76 17.57 -14.14
N LYS A 227 7.73 17.87 -15.45
CA LYS A 227 6.89 17.13 -16.40
C LYS A 227 7.25 15.63 -16.42
N PHE A 228 8.55 15.30 -16.46
CA PHE A 228 9.00 13.92 -16.42
C PHE A 228 8.55 13.19 -15.14
N VAL A 229 8.72 13.84 -13.98
CA VAL A 229 8.26 13.29 -12.69
C VAL A 229 6.74 13.08 -12.68
N VAL A 230 5.97 14.03 -13.20
CA VAL A 230 4.50 13.92 -13.26
C VAL A 230 4.07 12.75 -14.16
N ILE A 231 4.70 12.59 -15.33
CA ILE A 231 4.41 11.47 -16.24
C ILE A 231 4.70 10.14 -15.56
N ASN A 232 5.86 10.01 -14.89
CA ASN A 232 6.23 8.82 -14.14
C ASN A 232 5.18 8.47 -13.07
N MET A 233 4.74 9.47 -12.29
CA MET A 233 3.73 9.28 -11.25
C MET A 233 2.34 8.98 -11.81
N PHE A 234 2.02 9.52 -12.99
CA PHE A 234 0.77 9.20 -13.69
C PHE A 234 0.72 7.71 -14.08
N PHE A 235 1.80 7.14 -14.60
CA PHE A 235 1.87 5.70 -14.91
C PHE A 235 1.76 4.83 -13.66
N ILE A 236 2.41 5.22 -12.55
CA ILE A 236 2.24 4.56 -11.25
C ILE A 236 0.77 4.61 -10.78
N GLY A 237 0.11 5.76 -10.94
CA GLY A 237 -1.31 5.91 -10.61
C GLY A 237 -2.20 5.04 -11.48
N LEU A 238 -1.97 5.02 -12.80
CA LEU A 238 -2.73 4.23 -13.75
C LEU A 238 -2.59 2.73 -13.49
N THR A 239 -1.37 2.26 -13.23
CA THR A 239 -1.09 0.85 -12.95
C THR A 239 -1.70 0.41 -11.62
N THR A 240 -1.70 1.29 -10.61
CA THR A 240 -2.41 1.07 -9.34
C THR A 240 -3.92 0.99 -9.54
N LEU A 241 -4.52 1.91 -10.31
CA LEU A 241 -5.95 1.88 -10.62
C LEU A 241 -6.33 0.62 -11.41
N TYR A 242 -5.51 0.21 -12.38
CA TYR A 242 -5.70 -1.04 -13.12
C TYR A 242 -5.64 -2.25 -12.19
N TRP A 243 -4.64 -2.31 -11.31
CA TRP A 243 -4.53 -3.38 -10.33
C TRP A 243 -5.80 -3.48 -9.47
N ILE A 244 -6.24 -2.36 -8.91
CA ILE A 244 -7.46 -2.30 -8.09
C ILE A 244 -8.72 -2.66 -8.88
N PHE A 245 -8.81 -2.22 -10.13
CA PHE A 245 -9.91 -2.57 -11.04
C PHE A 245 -10.00 -4.07 -11.27
N VAL A 246 -8.86 -4.73 -11.50
CA VAL A 246 -8.79 -6.18 -11.72
C VAL A 246 -9.07 -6.96 -10.43
N GLU A 247 -8.57 -6.49 -9.28
CA GLU A 247 -8.69 -7.21 -8.02
C GLU A 247 -10.10 -7.11 -7.40
N THR A 248 -10.68 -5.91 -7.38
CA THR A 248 -11.91 -5.63 -6.61
C THR A 248 -13.08 -5.17 -7.49
N GLY A 249 -12.82 -4.84 -8.75
CA GLY A 249 -13.84 -4.40 -9.71
C GLY A 249 -14.02 -2.88 -9.78
N TRP A 250 -14.89 -2.46 -10.71
CA TRP A 250 -15.00 -1.06 -11.15
C TRP A 250 -15.48 -0.07 -10.08
N ARG A 251 -16.28 -0.52 -9.09
CA ARG A 251 -16.88 0.37 -8.07
C ARG A 251 -15.80 1.03 -7.22
N LEU A 252 -14.84 0.25 -6.74
CA LEU A 252 -13.73 0.75 -5.95
C LEU A 252 -12.83 1.69 -6.78
N THR A 253 -12.53 1.32 -8.02
CA THR A 253 -11.78 2.19 -8.95
C THR A 253 -12.48 3.52 -9.17
N ALA A 254 -13.81 3.53 -9.32
CA ALA A 254 -14.58 4.75 -9.45
C ALA A 254 -14.51 5.62 -8.19
N VAL A 255 -14.61 5.03 -6.99
CA VAL A 255 -14.43 5.75 -5.71
C VAL A 255 -13.04 6.38 -5.65
N MET A 256 -11.98 5.64 -6.00
CA MET A 256 -10.61 6.18 -6.04
C MET A 256 -10.50 7.37 -6.98
N ILE A 257 -11.02 7.26 -8.22
CA ILE A 257 -10.97 8.33 -9.21
C ILE A 257 -11.71 9.57 -8.71
N VAL A 258 -12.95 9.42 -8.24
CA VAL A 258 -13.76 10.54 -7.74
C VAL A 258 -13.09 11.20 -6.54
N ALA A 259 -12.60 10.41 -5.57
CA ALA A 259 -11.90 10.94 -4.42
C ALA A 259 -10.58 11.63 -4.81
N SER A 260 -9.84 11.12 -5.80
CA SER A 260 -8.63 11.75 -6.33
C SER A 260 -8.92 13.10 -7.01
N LEU A 261 -10.05 13.22 -7.70
CA LEU A 261 -10.48 14.46 -8.36
C LEU A 261 -10.92 15.52 -7.35
N VAL A 262 -11.53 15.13 -6.22
CA VAL A 262 -12.07 16.08 -5.22
C VAL A 262 -11.01 16.45 -4.17
N PHE A 263 -10.27 15.47 -3.66
CA PHE A 263 -9.37 15.62 -2.51
C PHE A 263 -7.89 15.50 -2.88
N GLY A 264 -7.59 15.33 -4.16
CA GLY A 264 -6.24 15.08 -4.66
C GLY A 264 -5.84 13.60 -4.65
N PRO A 265 -4.79 13.27 -5.40
CA PRO A 265 -4.45 11.89 -5.75
C PRO A 265 -4.04 11.03 -4.55
N GLY A 266 -3.35 11.60 -3.54
CA GLY A 266 -2.99 10.88 -2.32
C GLY A 266 -4.19 10.50 -1.46
N ALA A 267 -5.15 11.42 -1.30
CA ALA A 267 -6.39 11.17 -0.59
C ALA A 267 -7.24 10.13 -1.31
N GLY A 268 -7.32 10.18 -2.64
CA GLY A 268 -8.06 9.17 -3.42
C GLY A 268 -7.51 7.75 -3.24
N ILE A 269 -6.19 7.58 -3.13
CA ILE A 269 -5.60 6.28 -2.78
C ILE A 269 -6.04 5.84 -1.37
N CYS A 270 -5.88 6.70 -0.37
CA CYS A 270 -6.19 6.35 1.02
C CYS A 270 -7.68 6.05 1.22
N ILE A 271 -8.57 6.91 0.70
CA ILE A 271 -10.03 6.74 0.77
C ILE A 271 -10.44 5.48 0.01
N GLY A 272 -9.87 5.25 -1.17
CA GLY A 272 -10.05 4.00 -1.90
C GLY A 272 -9.67 2.80 -1.07
N TRP A 273 -8.52 2.82 -0.42
CA TRP A 273 -8.10 1.73 0.46
C TRP A 273 -9.08 1.51 1.60
N ILE A 274 -9.51 2.57 2.30
CA ILE A 274 -10.52 2.46 3.37
C ILE A 274 -11.81 1.81 2.83
N TYR A 275 -12.27 2.22 1.65
CA TYR A 275 -13.45 1.64 1.00
C TYR A 275 -13.24 0.19 0.57
N ARG A 276 -12.04 -0.16 0.07
CA ARG A 276 -11.66 -1.54 -0.26
C ARG A 276 -11.78 -2.43 0.97
N GLU A 277 -11.28 -1.96 2.10
CA GLU A 277 -11.27 -2.75 3.32
C GLU A 277 -12.66 -2.91 3.93
N SER A 278 -13.55 -1.93 3.79
CA SER A 278 -14.94 -2.05 4.26
C SER A 278 -15.85 -2.87 3.34
N THR A 279 -15.45 -3.09 2.07
CA THR A 279 -16.27 -3.81 1.07
C THR A 279 -15.80 -5.22 0.78
N VAL A 280 -14.50 -5.50 0.93
CA VAL A 280 -13.96 -6.85 0.72
C VAL A 280 -14.08 -7.63 2.03
N ASP A 281 -15.30 -8.06 2.30
CA ASP A 281 -15.68 -8.94 3.41
C ASP A 281 -15.03 -10.34 3.24
N PRO A 282 -14.29 -10.86 4.24
CA PRO A 282 -13.63 -12.18 4.14
C PRO A 282 -14.59 -13.38 4.09
N ASP A 283 -15.87 -13.21 4.46
CA ASP A 283 -16.87 -14.28 4.55
C ASP A 283 -17.68 -14.51 3.27
N ARG A 284 -17.54 -13.65 2.26
CA ARG A 284 -18.13 -13.92 0.95
C ARG A 284 -17.15 -14.68 0.07
N SER A 285 -17.66 -15.72 -0.60
CA SER A 285 -17.02 -16.42 -1.69
C SER A 285 -16.62 -15.43 -2.80
N VAL A 286 -15.47 -14.78 -2.64
CA VAL A 286 -14.93 -13.89 -3.67
C VAL A 286 -14.52 -14.78 -4.85
N THR A 287 -15.39 -14.87 -5.84
CA THR A 287 -15.06 -15.31 -7.20
C THR A 287 -14.12 -14.28 -7.80
N VAL A 288 -12.84 -14.34 -7.43
CA VAL A 288 -11.78 -13.70 -8.21
C VAL A 288 -11.70 -14.46 -9.53
N VAL A 289 -12.11 -13.79 -10.61
CA VAL A 289 -11.89 -14.26 -11.98
C VAL A 289 -10.39 -14.10 -12.24
N ALA A 290 -9.63 -15.13 -11.87
CA ALA A 290 -8.24 -15.24 -12.28
C ALA A 290 -8.21 -15.42 -13.80
N VAL A 291 -8.08 -14.33 -14.54
CA VAL A 291 -7.79 -14.36 -15.97
C VAL A 291 -6.47 -15.11 -16.13
N GLY A 292 -6.55 -16.32 -16.70
CA GLY A 292 -5.43 -17.21 -16.94
C GLY A 292 -5.44 -18.55 -16.18
N ALA A 293 -6.40 -18.81 -15.29
CA ALA A 293 -6.57 -20.16 -14.77
C ALA A 293 -7.28 -21.03 -15.83
N ARG A 294 -6.53 -21.85 -16.58
CA ARG A 294 -7.11 -22.99 -17.30
C ARG A 294 -7.96 -23.75 -16.30
N ARG A 295 -9.28 -23.79 -16.54
CA ARG A 295 -10.16 -24.76 -15.89
C ARG A 295 -9.53 -26.12 -16.12
N ALA A 296 -8.98 -26.73 -15.07
CA ALA A 296 -8.74 -28.16 -15.07
C ALA A 296 -10.12 -28.82 -15.02
N SER A 297 -10.77 -28.93 -16.18
CA SER A 297 -11.91 -29.80 -16.38
C SER A 297 -11.39 -31.24 -16.42
N GLY A 298 -11.06 -31.77 -15.25
CA GLY A 298 -10.69 -33.17 -15.05
C GLY A 298 -11.92 -34.03 -14.86
N GLN A 299 -12.73 -34.17 -15.91
CA GLN A 299 -13.69 -35.27 -16.02
C GLN A 299 -13.63 -35.82 -17.43
N ARG A 300 -12.83 -36.88 -17.60
CA ARG A 300 -13.11 -38.11 -18.36
C ARG A 300 -11.81 -38.89 -18.59
N ASP A 301 -11.69 -39.99 -17.89
CA ASP A 301 -10.99 -41.16 -18.40
C ASP A 301 -11.68 -41.63 -19.68
N GLY A 302 -10.90 -41.97 -20.70
CA GLY A 302 -11.39 -42.75 -21.84
C GLY A 302 -10.78 -42.41 -23.20
N SER A 303 -9.69 -43.12 -23.51
CA SER A 303 -9.27 -43.59 -24.83
C SER A 303 -8.64 -42.63 -25.87
N SER A 304 -7.35 -42.91 -26.09
CA SER A 304 -6.65 -43.12 -27.38
C SER A 304 -6.26 -41.96 -28.32
N SER A 305 -4.93 -41.87 -28.47
CA SER A 305 -4.08 -41.49 -29.61
C SER A 305 -3.58 -40.04 -29.74
N PRO A 306 -2.26 -39.86 -30.06
CA PRO A 306 -1.62 -38.55 -30.18
C PRO A 306 -1.77 -38.01 -31.61
N ALA A 307 -2.28 -36.80 -31.77
CA ALA A 307 -2.36 -36.16 -33.08
C ALA A 307 -2.07 -34.66 -32.97
N SER A 308 -0.93 -34.29 -33.56
CA SER A 308 -0.59 -33.07 -34.29
C SER A 308 -1.19 -31.74 -33.84
N GLU A 309 -0.26 -30.88 -33.43
CA GLU A 309 -0.31 -29.44 -33.55
C GLU A 309 -0.75 -29.03 -34.97
N GLU A 310 -1.95 -28.48 -35.13
CA GLU A 310 -2.32 -27.70 -36.31
C GLU A 310 -2.93 -26.36 -35.87
N THR A 311 -2.13 -25.32 -36.03
CA THR A 311 -2.56 -23.93 -36.09
C THR A 311 -3.20 -23.66 -37.46
N PRO A 312 -4.31 -22.91 -37.53
CA PRO A 312 -4.60 -22.15 -38.74
C PRO A 312 -4.51 -20.65 -38.45
N LEU A 313 -3.34 -20.09 -38.78
CA LEU A 313 -3.23 -18.69 -39.18
C LEU A 313 -3.61 -18.58 -40.67
N LEU A 314 -4.51 -17.65 -40.98
CA LEU A 314 -4.73 -16.97 -42.26
C LEU A 314 -4.99 -17.82 -43.53
N ARG A 315 -6.20 -17.71 -44.08
CA ARG A 315 -6.41 -17.52 -45.52
C ARG A 315 -7.61 -16.60 -45.81
N ALA A 316 -7.34 -15.64 -46.69
CA ALA A 316 -8.21 -14.72 -47.43
C ALA A 316 -8.89 -13.60 -46.65
#